data_AF-A0A0Q8G4P2-F1
#
_entry.id   AF-A0A0Q8G4P2-F1
#
_cell.length_a   1.000
_cell.length_b   1.000
_cell.length_c   1.000
_cell.angle_alpha   90.00
_cell.angle_beta   90.00
_cell.angle_gamma   90.00
#
_symmetry.space_group_name_H-M   'P 1'
#
loop_
_entity.id
_entity.type
_entity.pdbx_description
1 polymer ?
#
loop_
_entity_poly.entity_id
_entity_poly.type
_entity_poly.pdbx_seq_one_letter_code
_entity_poly.pdbx_strand_id
1 'polypeptide(L)' 'MRAQLADELIHLSPAEKRELGEALIASAEADADGPPQLTEAQRTELRARLAHHRANPGERGVTMQELKARLLSARA' A
#
# COMPACT_ATOMS: atom_id res chain seq x y z
N MET A 1 -9.54 -14.33 7.12
CA MET A 1 -9.00 -12.94 7.11
C MET A 1 -9.80 -11.98 7.98
N ARG A 2 -11.03 -11.54 7.60
CA ARG A 2 -11.79 -10.56 8.43
C ARG A 2 -12.10 -11.05 9.86
N ALA A 3 -12.43 -12.33 10.02
CA ALA A 3 -12.71 -12.91 11.35
C ALA A 3 -11.45 -13.04 12.23
N GLN A 4 -10.28 -13.36 11.65
CA GLN A 4 -9.00 -13.38 12.37
C GLN A 4 -8.61 -12.00 12.87
N LEU A 5 -8.77 -10.98 12.02
CA LEU A 5 -8.45 -9.60 12.38
C LEU A 5 -9.32 -9.11 13.55
N ALA A 6 -10.60 -9.47 13.56
CA ALA A 6 -11.49 -9.13 14.68
C ALA A 6 -11.06 -9.80 15.99
N ASP A 7 -10.58 -11.04 15.92
CA ASP A 7 -10.11 -11.79 17.08
C ASP A 7 -8.80 -11.21 17.63
N GLU A 8 -7.86 -10.85 16.76
CA GLU A 8 -6.61 -10.18 17.13
C GLU A 8 -6.86 -8.83 17.82
N LEU A 9 -7.82 -8.04 17.35
CA LEU A 9 -8.19 -6.75 17.95
C LEU A 9 -8.75 -6.88 19.38
N ILE A 10 -9.44 -7.98 19.67
CA ILE A 10 -10.00 -8.23 21.01
C ILE A 10 -8.87 -8.43 22.04
N HIS A 11 -7.82 -9.13 21.64
CA HIS A 11 -6.68 -9.51 22.49
C HIS A 11 -5.69 -8.38 22.75
N LEU A 12 -5.81 -7.23 22.07
CA LEU A 12 -4.98 -6.07 22.36
C LEU A 12 -5.22 -5.53 23.78
N SER A 13 -4.12 -5.19 24.44
CA SER A 13 -4.14 -4.47 25.71
C SER A 13 -4.74 -3.07 25.55
N PRO A 14 -5.15 -2.40 26.65
CA PRO A 14 -5.65 -1.03 26.57
C PRO A 14 -4.66 -0.04 25.93
N ALA A 15 -3.35 -0.23 26.15
CA ALA A 15 -2.31 0.62 25.55
C ALA A 15 -2.20 0.41 24.05
N GLU A 16 -2.17 -0.84 23.59
CA GLU A 16 -2.10 -1.18 22.15
C GLU A 16 -3.37 -0.73 21.41
N LYS A 17 -4.55 -0.84 22.03
CA LYS A 17 -5.79 -0.31 21.47
C LYS A 17 -5.73 1.21 21.28
N ARG A 18 -5.11 1.93 22.21
CA ARG A 18 -4.93 3.38 22.12
C ARG A 18 -3.95 3.75 21.01
N GLU A 19 -2.79 3.10 20.98
CA GLU A 19 -1.77 3.29 19.94
C GLU A 19 -2.34 3.02 18.55
N LEU A 20 -3.08 1.92 18.38
CA LEU A 20 -3.77 1.61 17.14
C LEU A 20 -4.78 2.71 16.75
N GLY A 21 -5.55 3.21 17.71
CA GLY A 21 -6.49 4.31 17.47
C GLY A 21 -5.80 5.60 17.02
N GLU A 22 -4.70 5.99 17.68
CA GLU A 22 -3.89 7.16 17.32
C GLU A 22 -3.28 7.00 15.92
N ALA A 23 -2.75 5.81 15.59
CA ALA A 23 -2.22 5.51 14.27
C ALA A 23 -3.28 5.56 13.16
N LEU A 24 -4.51 5.07 13.43
CA LEU A 24 -5.62 5.13 12.49
C LEU A 24 -6.08 6.57 12.22
N ILE A 25 -6.12 7.42 13.25
CA ILE A 25 -6.43 8.85 13.10
C ILE A 25 -5.35 9.52 12.26
N ALA A 26 -4.08 9.32 12.59
CA ALA A 26 -2.96 9.90 11.84
C ALA A 26 -2.94 9.44 10.38
N SER A 27 -3.28 8.18 10.10
CA SER A 27 -3.42 7.68 8.73
C SER A 27 -4.55 8.37 7.98
N ALA A 28 -5.72 8.55 8.62
CA ALA A 28 -6.85 9.22 8.00
C ALA A 28 -6.57 10.71 7.72
N GLU A 29 -5.83 11.37 8.61
CA GLU A 29 -5.37 12.75 8.43
C GLU A 29 -4.31 12.86 7.32
N ALA A 30 -3.39 11.90 7.21
CA ALA A 30 -2.42 11.84 6.12
C ALA A 30 -3.09 11.60 4.76
N ASP A 31 -4.21 10.87 4.74
CA ASP A 31 -5.04 10.64 3.57
C ASP A 31 -6.09 11.76 3.34
N ALA A 32 -6.08 12.85 4.12
CA ALA A 32 -7.07 13.92 4.04
C ALA A 32 -7.08 14.66 2.68
N ASP A 33 -5.95 14.67 1.97
CA ASP A 33 -5.84 15.20 0.60
C ASP A 33 -6.44 14.24 -0.46
N GLY A 34 -7.02 13.12 -0.01
CA GLY A 34 -7.52 12.04 -0.83
C GLY A 34 -6.40 11.15 -1.37
N PRO A 35 -6.76 9.97 -1.90
CA PRO A 35 -5.78 9.15 -2.60
C PRO A 35 -5.14 9.97 -3.72
N PRO A 36 -3.83 9.77 -4.01
CA PRO A 36 -3.17 10.49 -5.08
C PRO A 36 -4.00 10.37 -6.36
N GLN A 37 -4.32 11.52 -6.95
CA GLN A 37 -5.10 11.62 -8.19
C GLN A 37 -4.28 11.01 -9.32
N LEU A 38 -4.44 9.71 -9.54
CA LEU A 38 -3.82 9.00 -10.66
C LEU A 38 -4.49 9.43 -11.96
N THR A 39 -3.67 9.75 -12.96
CA THR A 39 -4.14 9.89 -14.34
C THR A 39 -4.71 8.56 -14.85
N GLU A 40 -5.54 8.59 -15.91
CA GLU A 40 -6.07 7.34 -16.51
C GLU A 40 -4.97 6.38 -16.99
N ALA A 41 -3.87 6.93 -17.51
CA ALA A 41 -2.71 6.14 -17.90
C ALA A 41 -2.09 5.42 -16.69
N GLN A 42 -1.91 6.13 -15.57
CA GLN A 42 -1.40 5.55 -14.32
C GLN A 42 -2.36 4.53 -13.72
N ARG A 43 -3.68 4.79 -13.75
CA ARG A 43 -4.70 3.83 -13.30
C ARG A 43 -4.66 2.55 -14.12
N THR A 44 -4.53 2.66 -15.44
CA THR A 44 -4.47 1.53 -16.36
C THR A 44 -3.22 0.69 -16.11
N GLU A 45 -2.07 1.34 -15.99
CA GLU A 45 -0.80 0.68 -15.67
C GLU A 45 -0.85 -0.03 -14.32
N LEU A 46 -1.39 0.61 -13.29
CA LEU A 46 -1.53 0.02 -11.95
C LEU A 46 -2.43 -1.23 -11.99
N ARG A 47 -3.56 -1.18 -12.69
CA ARG A 47 -4.46 -2.34 -12.85
C ARG A 47 -3.75 -3.49 -13.56
N ALA A 48 -2.99 -3.20 -14.62
CA ALA A 48 -2.23 -4.21 -15.36
C ALA A 48 -1.18 -4.89 -14.47
N ARG A 49 -0.39 -4.10 -13.72
CA ARG A 49 0.62 -4.64 -12.78
C ARG A 49 -0.01 -5.49 -11.68
N LEU A 50 -1.13 -5.05 -11.11
CA LEU A 50 -1.82 -5.82 -10.07
C LEU A 50 -2.39 -7.13 -10.61
N ALA A 51 -2.97 -7.12 -11.82
CA ALA A 51 -3.44 -8.34 -12.48
C ALA A 51 -2.28 -9.32 -12.74
N HIS A 52 -1.16 -8.81 -13.26
CA HIS A 52 0.05 -9.60 -13.49
C HIS A 52 0.60 -10.21 -12.21
N HIS A 53 0.70 -9.44 -11.13
CA HIS A 53 1.19 -9.94 -9.85
C HIS A 53 0.27 -11.01 -9.24
N ARG A 54 -1.06 -10.84 -9.34
CA ARG A 54 -2.02 -11.86 -8.88
C ARG A 54 -1.90 -13.16 -9.66
N ALA A 55 -1.60 -13.07 -10.96
CA ALA A 55 -1.36 -14.26 -11.80
C ALA A 55 0.02 -14.89 -11.53
N ASN A 56 1.01 -14.10 -11.10
CA ASN A 56 2.41 -14.52 -10.93
C ASN A 56 2.96 -14.12 -9.54
N PRO A 57 2.42 -14.65 -8.43
CA PRO A 57 2.75 -14.19 -7.08
C PRO A 57 4.20 -14.48 -6.66
N GLY A 58 4.86 -15.47 -7.28
CA GLY A 58 6.26 -15.83 -7.02
C GLY A 58 7.27 -15.08 -7.88
N GLU A 59 6.82 -14.26 -8.83
CA GLU A 59 7.73 -13.48 -9.65
C GLU A 59 8.32 -12.32 -8.83
N ARG A 60 9.64 -12.14 -8.93
CA ARG A 60 10.33 -11.08 -8.19
C ARG A 60 9.93 -9.72 -8.75
N GLY A 61 9.27 -8.92 -7.91
CA GLY A 61 8.94 -7.54 -8.23
C GLY A 61 10.18 -6.66 -8.40
N VAL A 62 9.97 -5.46 -8.94
CA VAL A 62 11.03 -4.45 -9.07
C VAL A 62 11.22 -3.75 -7.73
N THR A 63 12.44 -3.72 -7.23
CA THR A 63 12.79 -2.97 -6.02
C THR A 63 12.72 -1.46 -6.26
N MET A 64 12.57 -0.68 -5.19
CA MET A 64 12.54 0.78 -5.31
C MET A 64 13.87 1.36 -5.84
N GLN A 65 14.98 0.69 -5.57
CA GLN A 65 16.28 1.05 -6.10
C GLN A 65 16.35 0.83 -7.63
N GLU A 66 15.87 -0.31 -8.12
CA GLU A 66 15.81 -0.61 -9.55
C GLU A 66 14.85 0.34 -10.29
N LEU A 67 13.72 0.71 -9.66
CA LEU A 67 12.79 1.68 -10.23
C LEU A 67 13.43 3.06 -10.35
N LYS A 68 14.11 3.53 -9.29
CA LYS A 68 14.87 4.79 -9.30
C LYS A 68 15.94 4.80 -10.39
N ALA A 69 16.70 3.71 -10.52
CA ALA A 69 17.74 3.59 -11.55
C ALA A 69 17.15 3.72 -12.97
N ARG A 70 16.03 3.05 -13.25
CA ARG A 70 15.35 3.13 -14.56
C ARG A 70 14.81 4.53 -14.88
N LEU A 71 14.22 5.21 -13.89
CA LEU A 71 13.68 6.56 -14.07
C LEU A 71 14.78 7.61 -14.29
N LEU A 72 15.94 7.43 -13.66
CA LEU A 72 17.10 8.30 -13.86
C LEU A 72 17.79 8.03 -15.20
N SER A 73 17.86 6.77 -15.65
CA SER A 73 18.46 6.42 -16.95
C SER A 73 17.57 6.79 -18.14
N ALA A 74 16.25 6.83 -17.99
CA ALA A 74 15.32 7.22 -19.05
C ALA A 74 15.29 8.74 -19.32
N ARG A 75 16.04 9.53 -18.55
CA ARG A 75 16.08 10.99 -18.60
C ARG A 75 17.40 11.53 -19.21
N ALA A 76 18.28 10.64 -19.65
CA ALA A 76 19.54 10.92 -20.36
C ALA A 76 19.39 10.58 -21.85
#